data_AF-A0A0H1USE8-F1
#
_entry.id   AF-A0A0H1USE8-F1
#
_cell.length_a   1.000
_cell.length_b   1.000
_cell.length_c   1.000
_cell.angle_alpha   90.00
_cell.angle_beta   90.00
_cell.angle_gamma   90.00
#
_symmetry.space_group_name_H-M   'P 1'
#
loop_
_entity.id
_entity.type
_entity.pdbx_description
1 polymer ?
#
loop_
_entity_poly.entity_id
_entity_poly.type
_entity_poly.pdbx_seq_one_letter_code
_entity_poly.pdbx_strand_id
1 'polypeptide(L)' 'MLFLMIKPDYIRYFKVIDDMHDTMYQQTVFHVQPQVCKYTMKSIDQLVVDDLNHISNEKTTLVK' A
#
# COMPACT_ATOMS: atom_id res chain seq x y z
N MET A 1 -2.55 -13.82 18.60
CA MET A 1 -1.78 -14.07 17.36
C MET A 1 -0.96 -12.81 17.08
N LEU A 2 0.33 -12.83 17.45
CA LEU A 2 1.22 -11.68 17.34
C LEU A 2 1.90 -11.77 15.96
N PHE A 3 1.45 -11.00 14.98
CA PHE A 3 2.23 -10.81 13.76
C PHE A 3 3.43 -9.93 14.14
N LEU A 4 4.61 -10.53 14.26
CA LEU A 4 5.87 -9.80 14.14
C LEU A 4 5.87 -9.17 12.74
N MET A 5 5.37 -7.94 12.63
CA MET A 5 5.46 -7.16 11.41
C MET A 5 6.92 -6.72 11.27
N ILE A 6 7.73 -7.62 10.70
CA ILE A 6 9.05 -7.29 10.18
C ILE A 6 8.80 -6.16 9.18
N LYS A 7 9.12 -4.92 9.55
CA LYS A 7 9.20 -3.81 8.60
C LYS A 7 10.42 -4.09 7.74
N PRO A 8 10.28 -4.48 6.47
CA PRO A 8 11.43 -4.76 5.62
C PRO A 8 11.95 -3.40 5.13
N ASP A 9 12.61 -2.68 6.04
CA ASP A 9 13.32 -1.45 5.72
C ASP A 9 14.70 -1.87 5.20
N TYR A 10 14.93 -1.67 3.91
CA TYR A 10 16.21 -2.01 3.28
C TYR A 10 17.07 -0.76 3.14
N ILE A 11 18.20 -0.74 3.84
CA ILE A 11 19.23 0.28 3.62
C ILE A 11 20.08 -0.12 2.40
N ARG A 12 20.33 0.83 1.50
CA ARG A 12 21.18 0.66 0.32
C ARG A 12 22.14 1.83 0.18
N TYR A 13 23.29 1.57 -0.42
CA TYR A 13 24.29 2.59 -0.74
C TYR A 13 24.52 2.62 -2.24
N PHE A 14 24.41 3.79 -2.85
CA PHE A 14 24.79 4.03 -4.24
C PHE A 14 26.22 4.55 -4.28
N LYS A 15 27.06 3.89 -5.06
CA LYS A 15 28.40 4.37 -5.36
C LYS A 15 28.30 5.39 -6.50
N VAL A 16 28.73 6.62 -6.25
CA VAL A 16 28.85 7.67 -7.24
C VAL A 16 30.34 7.90 -7.49
N ILE A 17 30.73 7.94 -8.76
CA ILE A 17 32.10 8.23 -9.19
C ILE A 17 32.00 9.48 -10.06
N ASP A 18 32.73 10.53 -9.71
CA ASP A 18 32.76 11.76 -10.51
C ASP A 18 33.81 11.69 -11.64
N ASP A 19 33.86 12.73 -12.46
CA ASP A 19 34.81 12.84 -13.58
C ASP A 19 36.28 12.90 -13.12
N MET A 20 36.53 13.21 -11.83
CA MET A 20 37.86 13.19 -11.22
C MET A 20 38.21 11.81 -10.63
N HIS A 21 37.35 10.80 -10.85
CA HIS A 21 37.43 9.46 -10.26
C HIS A 21 37.28 9.42 -8.73
N ASP A 22 36.77 10.49 -8.12
CA ASP A 22 36.48 10.48 -6.69
C ASP A 22 35.22 9.66 -6.43
N THR A 23 35.29 8.82 -5.38
CA THR A 23 34.20 7.93 -4.98
C THR A 23 33.44 8.52 -3.81
N MET A 24 32.13 8.67 -3.97
CA MET A 24 31.19 8.98 -2.89
C MET A 24 30.16 7.86 -2.73
N TYR A 25 29.67 7.66 -1.50
CA TYR A 25 28.58 6.74 -1.22
C TYR A 25 27.36 7.51 -0.72
N GLN A 26 26.23 7.35 -1.40
CA GLN A 26 24.96 7.94 -0.99
C GLN A 26 24.05 6.87 -0.41
N GLN A 27 23.62 7.06 0.83
CA GLN A 27 22.70 6.14 1.51
C GLN A 27 21.25 6.44 1.14
N THR A 28 20.45 5.39 0.96
CA THR A 28 18.99 5.48 0.88
C THR A 28 18.32 4.37 1.70
N VAL A 29 17.06 4.59 2.07
CA VAL A 29 16.22 3.62 2.79
C VAL A 29 15.00 3.30 1.93
N PHE A 30 14.78 2.01 1.69
CA PHE A 30 13.60 1.51 0.99
C PHE A 30 12.62 0.93 1.99
N HIS A 31 11.48 1.58 2.16
CA HIS A 31 10.39 1.10 3.00
C HIS A 31 9.45 0.22 2.18
N VAL A 32 9.40 -1.08 2.51
CA VAL A 32 8.40 -1.99 1.92
C VAL A 32 7.16 -1.98 2.79
N GLN A 33 6.03 -1.62 2.18
CA GLN A 33 4.73 -1.57 2.84
C GLN A 33 3.76 -2.57 2.19
N PRO A 34 2.81 -3.13 2.96
CA PRO A 34 1.72 -3.91 2.40
C PRO A 34 0.97 -3.17 1.29
N GLN A 35 0.44 -3.90 0.30
CA GLN A 35 -0.25 -3.32 -0.86
C GLN A 35 -1.39 -2.36 -0.46
N VAL A 36 -2.07 -2.64 0.66
CA VAL A 36 -3.17 -1.81 1.20
C VAL A 36 -2.72 -0.40 1.56
N CYS A 37 -1.43 -0.18 1.90
CA CYS A 37 -0.89 1.14 2.22
C CYS A 37 -0.81 2.06 1.00
N LYS A 38 -0.90 1.51 -0.22
CA LYS A 38 -0.90 2.29 -1.47
C LYS A 38 -2.27 2.90 -1.79
N TYR A 39 -3.35 2.34 -1.28
CA TYR A 39 -4.71 2.70 -1.69
C TYR A 39 -5.47 3.35 -0.55
N THR A 40 -6.07 4.52 -0.82
CA THR A 40 -7.09 5.09 0.06
C THR A 40 -8.46 4.63 -0.44
N MET A 41 -9.14 3.82 0.37
CA MET A 41 -10.51 3.41 0.07
C MET A 41 -11.42 4.65 0.11
N LYS A 42 -12.06 5.00 -1.01
CA LYS A 42 -13.09 6.03 -1.01
C LYS A 42 -14.37 5.46 -0.40
N SER A 43 -15.14 6.30 0.28
CA SER A 43 -16.49 5.92 0.69
C SER A 43 -17.30 5.56 -0.54
N ILE A 44 -18.10 4.50 -0.42
CA ILE A 44 -19.02 4.06 -1.46
C ILE A 44 -20.38 4.67 -1.13
N ASP A 45 -21.16 5.04 -2.15
CA ASP A 45 -22.56 5.43 -1.94
C ASP A 45 -23.31 4.28 -1.26
N GLN A 46 -24.28 4.65 -0.42
CA GLN A 46 -24.99 3.68 0.41
C GLN A 46 -25.78 2.71 -0.48
N LEU A 47 -25.49 1.42 -0.36
CA LEU A 47 -26.23 0.39 -1.06
C LEU A 47 -27.55 0.14 -0.35
N VAL A 48 -28.68 0.27 -1.06
CA VAL A 48 -30.00 -0.11 -0.55
C VAL A 48 -30.12 -1.63 -0.63
N VAL A 49 -30.39 -2.26 0.51
CA VAL A 49 -30.58 -3.71 0.63
C VAL A 49 -31.86 -3.99 1.41
N ASP A 50 -32.52 -5.11 1.08
CA ASP A 50 -33.80 -5.48 1.69
C ASP A 50 -33.64 -5.98 3.14
N ASP A 51 -32.56 -6.70 3.44
CA ASP A 51 -32.20 -7.16 4.79
C ASP A 51 -30.68 -7.12 4.99
N LEU A 52 -30.23 -6.41 6.04
CA LEU A 52 -28.82 -6.32 6.42
C LEU A 52 -28.26 -7.64 6.96
N ASN A 53 -29.11 -8.55 7.44
CA ASN A 53 -28.70 -9.86 7.96
C ASN A 53 -28.62 -10.93 6.86
N HIS A 54 -29.22 -10.70 5.70
CA HIS A 54 -29.22 -11.61 4.57
C HIS A 54 -29.04 -10.87 3.24
N ILE A 55 -27.80 -10.43 2.99
CA ILE A 55 -27.44 -9.73 1.75
C ILE A 55 -27.43 -10.75 0.60
N SER A 56 -28.41 -10.63 -0.30
CA SER A 56 -28.51 -11.45 -1.52
C SER A 56 -27.35 -11.17 -2.50
N ASN A 57 -26.98 -12.19 -3.28
CA ASN A 57 -25.97 -12.08 -4.35
C ASN A 57 -26.51 -11.46 -5.64
N GLU A 58 -27.80 -11.13 -5.68
CA GLU A 58 -28.43 -10.51 -6.85
C GLU A 58 -27.89 -9.09 -7.06
N LYS A 59 -27.79 -8.67 -8.33
CA LYS A 59 -27.39 -7.29 -8.67
C LYS A 59 -28.45 -6.32 -8.15
N THR A 60 -28.28 -5.85 -6.93
CA THR A 60 -29.01 -4.69 -6.41
C THR A 60 -28.64 -3.49 -7.26
N THR A 61 -29.63 -2.96 -7.98
CA THR A 61 -29.51 -1.76 -8.80
C THR A 61 -29.04 -0.61 -7.92
N LEU A 62 -27.85 -0.06 -8.22
CA LEU A 62 -27.45 1.24 -7.68
C LEU A 62 -28.50 2.26 -8.14
N VAL A 63 -29.30 2.75 -7.19
CA VAL A 63 -30.24 3.84 -7.44
C VAL A 63 -29.41 5.10 -7.64
N LYS A 64 -29.61 5.75 -8.77
CA LYS A 64 -28.90 6.95 -9.22
C LYS A 64 -29.43 8.21 -8.56
#